data_AF-A0A8I1TFK5-F1
#
_entry.id   AF-A0A8I1TFK5-F1
#
_cell.length_a   1.000
_cell.length_b   1.000
_cell.length_c   1.000
_cell.angle_alpha   90.00
_cell.angle_beta   90.00
_cell.angle_gamma   90.00
#
_symmetry.space_group_name_H-M   'P 1'
#
loop_
_entity.id
_entity.type
_entity.pdbx_description
1 polymer ?
#
loop_
_entity_poly.entity_id
_entity_poly.type
_entity_poly.pdbx_seq_one_letter_code
_entity_poly.pdbx_strand_id
1 'polypeptide(L)'
;MTHARKSPRRRCEVQAADDAATSEPQYTRIEYGPEGEPPIAWDPWPLPDFVRGDQTDEQWASIVANRQYQRELFGIIRALYQRVATDRGMPGACTRRACRRTRACCGRRPFPRDHSVCSLLPPCVPMDDEHFFGMRDEARPIVLRFAAAGAEAGRPDWSNR
;
A
#
# COMPACT_ATOMS: atom_id res chain seq x y z
N MET A 1 5.77 -18.84 -60.76
CA MET A 1 4.69 -17.84 -60.59
C MET A 1 3.81 -18.29 -59.44
N THR A 2 4.01 -17.71 -58.26
CA THR A 2 3.52 -18.21 -56.97
C THR A 2 2.29 -17.41 -56.54
N HIS A 3 1.14 -18.08 -56.39
CA HIS A 3 -0.12 -17.47 -55.95
C HIS A 3 -0.11 -17.21 -54.44
N ALA A 4 -0.10 -15.94 -54.05
CA ALA A 4 -0.30 -15.49 -52.67
C ALA A 4 -1.81 -15.50 -52.31
N ARG A 5 -2.21 -16.33 -51.35
CA ARG A 5 -3.57 -16.35 -50.80
C ARG A 5 -3.74 -15.15 -49.84
N LYS A 6 -4.65 -14.24 -50.17
CA LYS A 6 -5.09 -13.13 -49.30
C LYS A 6 -5.93 -13.69 -48.14
N SER A 7 -5.50 -13.42 -46.91
CA SER A 7 -6.24 -13.75 -45.68
C SER A 7 -7.30 -12.68 -45.38
N PRO A 8 -8.55 -13.04 -45.02
CA PRO A 8 -9.60 -12.06 -44.74
C PRO A 8 -9.43 -11.47 -43.33
N ARG A 9 -9.35 -10.13 -43.26
CA ARG A 9 -9.35 -9.37 -41.99
C ARG A 9 -10.71 -9.57 -41.31
N ARG A 10 -10.72 -10.23 -40.15
CA ARG A 10 -11.89 -10.27 -39.25
C ARG A 10 -12.12 -8.86 -38.70
N ARG A 11 -13.29 -8.30 -39.00
CA ARG A 11 -13.83 -7.08 -38.41
C ARG A 11 -14.27 -7.43 -36.98
N CYS A 12 -13.52 -7.01 -35.97
CA CYS A 12 -13.98 -7.02 -34.59
C CYS A 12 -14.94 -5.83 -34.42
N GLU A 13 -16.23 -6.12 -34.42
CA GLU A 13 -17.24 -5.20 -33.89
C GLU A 13 -17.02 -5.09 -32.39
N VAL A 14 -16.54 -3.92 -31.94
CA VAL A 14 -16.49 -3.56 -30.53
C VAL A 14 -17.91 -3.15 -30.17
N GLN A 15 -18.65 -4.04 -29.53
CA GLN A 15 -19.90 -3.68 -28.88
C GLN A 15 -19.59 -2.68 -27.76
N ALA A 16 -20.25 -1.54 -27.81
CA ALA A 16 -20.23 -0.54 -26.75
C ALA A 16 -20.75 -1.18 -25.47
N ALA A 17 -19.93 -1.17 -24.42
CA ALA A 17 -20.38 -1.47 -23.08
C ALA A 17 -21.00 -0.19 -22.51
N ASP A 18 -22.31 -0.26 -22.31
CA ASP A 18 -23.13 0.77 -21.68
C ASP A 18 -22.65 1.07 -20.24
N ASP A 19 -22.50 2.35 -19.95
CA ASP A 19 -22.74 3.04 -18.67
C ASP A 19 -22.43 2.28 -17.35
N ALA A 20 -21.16 1.96 -17.13
CA ALA A 20 -20.66 1.77 -15.78
C ALA A 20 -20.37 3.14 -15.16
N ALA A 21 -21.33 3.66 -14.39
CA ALA A 21 -21.15 4.84 -13.55
C ALA A 21 -19.84 4.73 -12.76
N THR A 22 -18.87 5.58 -13.08
CA THR A 22 -17.63 5.80 -12.34
C THR A 22 -17.96 6.33 -10.95
N SER A 23 -18.30 5.44 -10.02
CA SER A 23 -18.27 5.75 -8.60
C SER A 23 -16.81 5.99 -8.23
N GLU A 24 -16.44 7.25 -7.98
CA GLU A 24 -15.12 7.58 -7.44
C GLU A 24 -14.87 6.73 -6.19
N PRO A 25 -13.70 6.07 -6.05
CA PRO A 25 -13.36 5.38 -4.83
C PRO A 25 -13.32 6.41 -3.69
N GLN A 26 -14.30 6.33 -2.79
CA GLN A 26 -14.31 7.12 -1.57
C GLN A 26 -13.18 6.62 -0.67
N TYR A 27 -12.04 7.30 -0.70
CA TYR A 27 -10.92 7.04 0.20
C TYR A 27 -11.23 7.64 1.57
N THR A 28 -11.75 6.85 2.50
CA THR A 28 -11.86 7.25 3.90
C THR A 28 -10.46 7.41 4.49
N ARG A 29 -10.11 8.64 4.87
CA ARG A 29 -8.99 8.93 5.78
C ARG A 29 -9.17 8.08 7.04
N ILE A 30 -8.12 7.37 7.45
CA ILE A 30 -8.16 6.58 8.68
C ILE A 30 -8.08 7.59 9.84
N GLU A 31 -9.22 7.92 10.41
CA GLU A 31 -9.30 8.72 11.64
C GLU A 31 -9.29 7.78 12.85
N TYR A 32 -8.34 8.00 13.76
CA TYR A 32 -8.25 7.25 15.02
C TYR A 32 -9.08 7.99 16.08
N GLY A 33 -9.89 7.25 16.83
CA GLY A 33 -10.70 7.79 17.92
C GLY A 33 -9.86 8.29 19.11
N PRO A 34 -10.47 9.04 20.04
CA PRO A 34 -9.77 9.75 21.13
C PRO A 34 -9.16 8.85 22.23
N GLU A 35 -9.43 7.54 22.25
CA GLU A 35 -9.08 6.66 23.38
C GLU A 35 -7.86 5.74 23.19
N GLY A 36 -6.99 5.99 22.21
CA GLY A 36 -5.73 5.26 22.14
C GLY A 36 -4.77 5.81 21.12
N GLU A 37 -3.50 5.97 21.52
CA GLU A 37 -2.41 6.11 20.55
C GLU A 37 -2.52 4.99 19.51
N PRO A 38 -2.22 5.28 18.23
CA PRO A 38 -2.17 4.24 17.24
C PRO A 38 -1.26 3.11 17.75
N PRO A 39 -1.69 1.85 17.69
CA PRO A 39 -0.99 0.73 18.32
C PRO A 39 0.42 0.51 17.74
N ILE A 40 0.71 1.15 16.60
CA ILE A 40 2.01 1.23 15.97
C ILE A 40 2.15 2.65 15.42
N ALA A 41 3.18 3.39 15.81
CA ALA A 41 3.51 4.66 15.17
C ALA A 41 4.05 4.42 13.75
N TRP A 42 3.61 5.21 12.76
CA TRP A 42 4.15 5.17 11.41
C TRP A 42 4.48 6.57 10.89
N ASP A 43 5.51 6.64 10.05
CA ASP A 43 5.74 7.81 9.20
C ASP A 43 5.19 7.52 7.80
N PRO A 44 4.61 8.52 7.12
CA PRO A 44 4.24 8.41 5.72
C PRO A 44 5.40 7.89 4.84
N TRP A 45 5.05 7.08 3.85
CA TRP A 45 6.00 6.57 2.89
C TRP A 45 6.47 7.68 1.94
N PRO A 46 7.78 7.85 1.70
CA PRO A 46 8.30 8.97 0.90
C PRO A 46 8.16 8.67 -0.60
N LEU A 47 6.92 8.59 -1.09
CA LEU A 47 6.65 8.46 -2.53
C LEU A 47 7.01 9.78 -3.24
N PRO A 48 7.63 9.76 -4.43
CA PRO A 48 7.86 10.99 -5.20
C PRO A 48 6.55 11.73 -5.47
N ASP A 49 6.60 13.06 -5.48
CA ASP A 49 5.48 13.88 -5.95
C ASP A 49 5.32 13.70 -7.46
N PHE A 50 4.07 13.72 -7.92
CA PHE A 50 3.78 13.82 -9.35
C PHE A 50 3.94 15.26 -9.80
N VAL A 51 4.39 15.44 -11.04
CA VAL A 51 4.35 16.73 -11.72
C VAL A 51 2.99 16.83 -12.42
N ARG A 52 2.29 17.95 -12.23
CA ARG A 52 1.02 18.22 -12.91
C ARG A 52 1.28 18.33 -14.41
N GLY A 53 0.52 17.58 -15.20
CA GLY A 53 0.46 17.70 -16.66
C GLY A 53 -0.84 18.39 -17.07
N ASP A 54 -1.53 17.82 -18.04
CA ASP A 54 -2.73 18.42 -18.66
C ASP A 54 -4.04 18.15 -17.88
N GLN A 55 -3.96 17.79 -16.60
CA GLN A 55 -5.13 17.48 -15.78
C GLN A 55 -5.90 18.74 -15.35
N THR A 56 -7.22 18.65 -15.29
CA THR A 56 -8.07 19.70 -14.67
C THR A 56 -7.77 19.85 -13.18
N ASP A 57 -8.26 20.92 -12.56
CA ASP A 57 -8.06 21.15 -11.12
C ASP A 57 -8.68 20.03 -10.27
N GLU A 58 -9.86 19.55 -10.65
CA GLU A 58 -10.55 18.45 -9.97
C GLU A 58 -9.78 17.13 -10.12
N GLN A 59 -9.35 16.81 -11.33
CA GLN A 59 -8.55 15.61 -11.60
C GLN A 59 -7.22 15.64 -10.83
N TRP A 60 -6.58 16.81 -10.79
CA TRP A 60 -5.34 16.99 -10.07
C TRP A 60 -5.54 16.86 -8.55
N ALA A 61 -6.61 17.43 -8.01
CA ALA A 61 -6.98 17.27 -6.59
C ALA A 61 -7.17 15.80 -6.23
N SER A 62 -7.87 15.02 -7.06
CA SER A 62 -8.04 13.58 -6.85
C SER A 62 -6.72 12.80 -6.92
N ILE A 63 -5.81 13.17 -7.83
CA ILE A 63 -4.47 12.57 -7.91
C ILE A 63 -3.66 12.84 -6.64
N VAL A 64 -3.66 14.10 -6.17
CA VAL A 64 -2.96 14.50 -4.94
C VAL A 64 -3.54 13.77 -3.72
N ALA A 65 -4.87 13.70 -3.60
CA ALA A 65 -5.54 13.00 -2.50
C ALA A 65 -5.21 11.50 -2.49
N ASN A 66 -5.31 10.83 -3.64
CA ASN A 66 -4.93 9.41 -3.76
C ASN A 66 -3.44 9.20 -3.45
N ARG A 67 -2.57 10.13 -3.85
CA ARG A 67 -1.15 10.04 -3.54
C ARG A 67 -0.88 10.17 -2.04
N GLN A 68 -1.55 11.08 -1.35
CA GLN A 68 -1.45 11.21 0.11
C GLN A 68 -1.93 9.93 0.80
N TYR A 69 -3.08 9.39 0.38
CA TYR A 69 -3.60 8.11 0.88
C TYR A 69 -2.60 6.96 0.70
N GLN A 70 -1.96 6.85 -0.48
CA GLN A 70 -0.93 5.83 -0.72
C GLN A 70 0.28 6.00 0.21
N ARG A 71 0.72 7.24 0.47
CA ARG A 71 1.83 7.50 1.41
C ARG A 71 1.49 7.03 2.81
N GLU A 72 0.28 7.31 3.29
CA GLU A 72 -0.20 6.86 4.59
C GLU A 72 -0.28 5.34 4.65
N LEU A 73 -0.97 4.72 3.69
CA LEU A 73 -1.17 3.27 3.63
C LEU A 73 0.17 2.51 3.61
N PHE A 74 1.12 2.92 2.77
CA PHE A 74 2.44 2.31 2.73
C PHE A 74 3.27 2.55 3.99
N GLY A 75 3.08 3.70 4.65
CA GLY A 75 3.67 3.96 5.96
C GLY A 75 3.19 2.95 7.01
N ILE A 76 1.87 2.72 7.06
CA ILE A 76 1.24 1.75 7.96
C ILE A 76 1.72 0.33 7.68
N ILE A 77 1.67 -0.11 6.41
CA ILE A 77 2.13 -1.45 6.01
C ILE A 77 3.60 -1.68 6.40
N ARG A 78 4.48 -0.68 6.17
CA ARG A 78 5.88 -0.77 6.61
C ARG A 78 5.96 -0.97 8.12
N ALA A 79 5.24 -0.16 8.89
CA ALA A 79 5.32 -0.20 10.34
C ALA A 79 4.83 -1.55 10.89
N LEU A 80 3.79 -2.13 10.29
CA LEU A 80 3.34 -3.50 10.57
C LEU A 80 4.43 -4.53 10.30
N TYR A 81 5.08 -4.50 9.13
CA TYR A 81 6.17 -5.44 8.85
C TYR A 81 7.39 -5.22 9.75
N GLN A 82 7.71 -3.98 10.12
CA GLN A 82 8.76 -3.69 11.10
C GLN A 82 8.44 -4.32 12.46
N ARG A 83 7.17 -4.27 12.89
CA ARG A 83 6.72 -4.92 14.11
C ARG A 83 6.86 -6.44 14.02
N VAL A 84 6.31 -7.08 12.98
CA VAL A 84 6.41 -8.54 12.79
C VAL A 84 7.87 -9.00 12.75
N ALA A 85 8.74 -8.28 12.03
CA ALA A 85 10.16 -8.64 11.97
C ALA A 85 10.84 -8.53 13.34
N THR A 86 10.45 -7.53 14.13
CA THR A 86 10.94 -7.35 15.52
C THR A 86 10.50 -8.51 16.40
N ASP A 87 9.22 -8.88 16.34
CA ASP A 87 8.65 -9.97 17.15
C ASP A 87 9.28 -11.33 16.79
N ARG A 88 9.70 -11.53 15.53
CA ARG A 88 10.47 -12.71 15.10
C ARG A 88 11.97 -12.68 15.46
N GLY A 89 12.46 -11.63 16.10
CA GLY A 89 13.88 -11.51 16.47
C GLY A 89 14.84 -11.28 15.29
N MET A 90 14.32 -11.01 14.09
CA MET A 90 15.13 -10.73 12.89
C MET A 90 16.15 -9.59 13.05
N PRO A 91 15.89 -8.53 13.86
CA PRO A 91 16.89 -7.51 14.14
C PRO A 91 18.23 -8.05 14.63
N GLY A 92 18.30 -9.24 15.25
CA GLY A 92 19.54 -9.84 15.74
C GLY A 92 20.55 -10.20 14.64
N ALA A 93 20.07 -10.65 13.48
CA ALA A 93 20.90 -11.00 12.32
C ALA A 93 20.94 -9.88 11.24
N CYS A 94 20.20 -8.79 11.46
CA CYS A 94 20.06 -7.72 10.49
C CYS A 94 21.41 -7.07 10.15
N THR A 95 21.65 -6.74 8.89
CA THR A 95 22.91 -6.08 8.44
C THR A 95 23.09 -4.69 9.06
N ARG A 96 22.01 -4.03 9.46
CA ARG A 96 22.02 -2.72 10.13
C ARG A 96 22.38 -2.83 11.61
N ARG A 97 23.48 -2.17 11.99
CA ARG A 97 23.94 -2.10 13.39
C ARG A 97 22.89 -1.52 14.34
N ALA A 98 22.13 -0.51 13.90
CA ALA A 98 21.09 0.10 14.72
C ALA A 98 20.02 -0.92 15.14
N CYS A 99 19.51 -1.72 14.21
CA CYS A 99 18.51 -2.76 14.49
C CYS A 99 19.05 -3.83 15.44
N ARG A 100 20.30 -4.29 15.24
CA ARG A 100 20.95 -5.25 16.16
C ARG A 100 21.06 -4.68 17.57
N ARG A 101 21.43 -3.41 17.71
CA ARG A 101 21.61 -2.74 19.00
C ARG A 101 20.29 -2.54 19.74
N THR A 102 19.25 -2.08 19.06
CA THR A 102 17.94 -1.79 19.68
C THR A 102 17.03 -3.00 19.77
N ARG A 103 17.42 -4.12 19.12
CA ARG A 103 16.59 -5.32 18.95
C ARG A 103 15.23 -5.02 18.31
N ALA A 104 15.10 -3.89 17.61
CA ALA A 104 13.88 -3.44 16.98
C ALA A 104 14.17 -3.03 15.53
N CYS A 105 13.30 -3.42 14.61
CA CYS A 105 13.47 -3.10 13.21
C CYS A 105 13.07 -1.64 12.93
N CYS A 106 14.05 -0.75 12.93
CA CYS A 106 13.86 0.67 12.56
C CYS A 106 14.18 0.98 11.09
N GLY A 107 14.58 -0.03 10.32
CA GLY A 107 15.16 0.20 9.01
C GLY A 107 14.12 0.39 7.89
N ARG A 108 14.41 1.34 6.99
CA ARG A 108 13.82 1.41 5.63
C ARG A 108 14.80 0.84 4.61
N ARG A 109 14.40 -0.08 3.75
CA ARG A 109 15.24 -0.43 2.58
C ARG A 109 15.41 0.83 1.71
N PRO A 110 16.61 1.08 1.15
CA PRO A 110 16.77 2.16 0.18
C PRO A 110 15.77 1.93 -0.94
N PHE A 111 15.06 3.00 -1.31
CA PHE A 111 13.99 2.96 -2.30
C PHE A 111 14.56 2.48 -3.64
N PRO A 112 14.21 1.28 -4.12
CA PRO A 112 14.62 0.87 -5.45
C PRO A 112 13.83 1.67 -6.49
N ARG A 113 14.44 1.93 -7.65
CA ARG A 113 13.85 2.77 -8.71
C ARG A 113 12.56 2.20 -9.31
N ASP A 114 12.23 0.95 -9.00
CA ASP A 114 11.18 0.13 -9.59
C ASP A 114 9.87 0.11 -8.78
N HIS A 115 9.78 0.85 -7.68
CA HIS A 115 8.55 0.99 -6.88
C HIS A 115 7.91 -0.36 -6.44
N SER A 116 8.72 -1.42 -6.30
CA SER A 116 8.21 -2.74 -5.93
C SER A 116 7.60 -2.73 -4.53
N VAL A 117 6.50 -3.46 -4.33
CA VAL A 117 5.87 -3.71 -3.02
C VAL A 117 6.86 -4.35 -2.04
N CYS A 118 7.87 -5.07 -2.53
CA CYS A 118 8.97 -5.61 -1.73
C CYS A 118 9.77 -4.51 -1.00
N SER A 119 9.72 -3.25 -1.47
CA SER A 119 10.34 -2.11 -0.80
C SER A 119 9.74 -1.84 0.59
N LEU A 120 8.49 -2.25 0.81
CA LEU A 120 7.81 -2.13 2.10
C LEU A 120 8.39 -3.10 3.14
N LEU A 121 9.07 -4.17 2.70
CA LEU A 121 9.72 -5.09 3.61
C LEU A 121 10.88 -4.41 4.34
N PRO A 122 11.01 -4.65 5.65
CA PRO A 122 12.14 -4.14 6.39
C PRO A 122 13.47 -4.75 5.90
N PRO A 123 14.60 -4.07 6.12
CA PRO A 123 15.91 -4.56 5.70
C PRO A 123 16.36 -5.82 6.46
N CYS A 124 15.69 -6.15 7.56
CA CYS A 124 15.98 -7.33 8.35
C CYS A 124 15.26 -8.59 7.83
N VAL A 125 14.33 -8.46 6.87
CA VAL A 125 13.62 -9.57 6.22
C VAL A 125 14.26 -9.84 4.85
N PRO A 126 14.63 -11.09 4.50
CA PRO A 126 15.09 -11.46 3.16
C PRO A 126 14.16 -11.02 2.02
N MET A 127 14.71 -10.79 0.82
CA MET A 127 13.92 -10.39 -0.38
C MET A 127 13.58 -11.62 -1.22
N ASP A 128 12.72 -12.46 -0.70
CA ASP A 128 12.14 -13.59 -1.41
C ASP A 128 10.64 -13.69 -1.10
N ASP A 129 9.90 -14.32 -2.02
CA ASP A 129 8.45 -14.41 -1.97
C ASP A 129 7.97 -15.17 -0.72
N GLU A 130 8.72 -16.19 -0.29
CA GLU A 130 8.40 -16.97 0.91
C GLU A 130 8.36 -16.06 2.14
N HIS A 131 9.40 -15.25 2.35
CA HIS A 131 9.42 -14.29 3.44
C HIS A 131 8.38 -13.18 3.27
N PHE A 132 8.14 -12.68 2.05
CA PHE A 132 7.11 -11.67 1.83
C PHE A 132 5.71 -12.18 2.20
N PHE A 133 5.32 -13.34 1.69
CA PHE A 133 4.02 -13.93 1.98
C PHE A 133 3.91 -14.37 3.44
N GLY A 134 4.97 -14.94 4.02
CA GLY A 134 5.00 -15.27 5.45
C GLY A 134 4.88 -14.03 6.36
N MET A 135 5.40 -12.88 5.96
CA MET A 135 5.21 -11.62 6.68
C MET A 135 3.79 -11.07 6.51
N ARG A 136 3.23 -11.14 5.30
CA ARG A 136 1.84 -10.74 5.03
C ARG A 136 0.85 -11.54 5.86
N ASP A 137 1.00 -12.86 5.88
CA ASP A 137 0.05 -13.75 6.53
C ASP A 137 0.05 -13.58 8.05
N GLU A 138 1.20 -13.22 8.64
CA GLU A 138 1.30 -12.85 10.06
C GLU A 138 0.86 -11.41 10.37
N ALA A 139 1.04 -10.48 9.44
CA ALA A 139 0.49 -9.13 9.58
C ALA A 139 -1.05 -9.13 9.49
N ARG A 140 -1.63 -10.05 8.72
CA ARG A 140 -3.09 -10.17 8.51
C ARG A 140 -3.91 -10.24 9.81
N PRO A 141 -3.65 -11.12 10.77
CA PRO A 141 -4.42 -11.16 12.02
C PRO A 141 -4.27 -9.88 12.84
N ILE A 142 -3.12 -9.20 12.79
CA ILE A 142 -2.92 -7.90 13.47
C ILE A 142 -3.86 -6.85 12.86
N VAL A 143 -3.91 -6.78 11.53
CA VAL A 143 -4.81 -5.87 10.79
C VAL A 143 -6.27 -6.21 11.08
N LEU A 144 -6.65 -7.49 11.04
CA LEU A 144 -8.03 -7.93 11.31
C LEU A 144 -8.47 -7.59 12.74
N ARG A 145 -7.57 -7.74 13.72
CA ARG A 145 -7.85 -7.33 15.11
C ARG A 145 -8.10 -5.83 15.21
N PHE A 146 -7.31 -5.00 14.52
CA PHE A 146 -7.55 -3.56 14.50
C PHE A 146 -8.82 -3.18 13.75
N ALA A 147 -9.14 -3.87 12.65
CA ALA A 147 -10.39 -3.65 11.93
C ALA A 147 -11.61 -4.02 12.79
N ALA A 148 -11.54 -5.12 13.54
CA ALA A 148 -12.58 -5.52 14.49
C ALA A 148 -12.74 -4.49 15.62
N ALA A 149 -11.64 -4.07 16.26
CA ALA A 149 -11.67 -3.04 17.29
C ALA A 149 -12.24 -1.69 16.77
N GLY A 150 -11.88 -1.31 15.54
CA GLY A 150 -12.44 -0.12 14.88
C GLY A 150 -13.91 -0.25 14.51
N ALA A 151 -14.39 -1.47 14.19
CA ALA A 151 -15.81 -1.73 13.96
C ALA A 151 -16.62 -1.70 15.27
N GLU A 152 -16.04 -2.20 16.36
CA GLU A 152 -16.63 -2.18 17.72
C GLU A 152 -16.66 -0.77 18.32
N ALA A 153 -15.68 0.09 18.00
CA ALA A 153 -15.64 1.49 18.42
C ALA A 153 -16.72 2.37 17.75
N GLY A 154 -17.54 1.79 16.86
CA GLY A 154 -18.53 2.50 16.05
C GLY A 154 -17.86 3.21 14.87
N ARG A 155 -18.44 3.05 13.67
CA ARG A 155 -18.08 3.93 12.55
C ARG A 155 -18.43 5.36 12.98
N PRO A 156 -17.57 6.36 12.73
CA PRO A 156 -18.00 7.74 12.85
C PRO A 156 -19.27 7.91 12.00
N ASP A 157 -20.30 8.53 12.56
CA ASP A 157 -21.52 8.85 11.82
C ASP A 157 -21.21 9.99 10.86
N TRP A 158 -20.93 9.64 9.61
CA TRP A 158 -20.61 10.58 8.54
C TRP A 158 -21.86 11.21 7.90
N SER A 159 -23.06 10.98 8.44
CA SER A 159 -24.31 11.53 7.88
C SER A 159 -24.61 12.98 8.30
N ASN A 160 -23.77 13.58 9.15
CA ASN A 160 -23.89 14.98 9.59
C ASN A 160 -22.70 15.86 9.16
N ARG A 161 -22.48 16.02 7.85
CA ARG A 161 -21.70 17.12 7.29
C ARG A 161 -22.40 17.76 6.10
#